data_AF-A0A4P8R3X1-F1
#
_entry.id   AF-A0A4P8R3X1-F1
#
_cell.length_a   1.000
_cell.length_b   1.000
_cell.length_c   1.000
_cell.angle_alpha   90.00
_cell.angle_beta   90.00
_cell.angle_gamma   90.00
#
_symmetry.space_group_name_H-M   'P 1'
#
loop_
_entity.id
_entity.type
_entity.pdbx_description
1 polymer ?
#
loop_
_entity_poly.entity_id
_entity_poly.type
_entity_poly.pdbx_seq_one_letter_code
_entity_poly.pdbx_strand_id
1 'polypeptide(L)'
;MSVDIPDAVTWARAVVPERASLADLEAHVLRHDHAALRALGRRRVDDPGGRRHPVGGRVGTALLVIASLLALAAPVVGFAVVVADGSIVVGNGGARIDVSEPLDAAVAFPIVAACFGVAVALPLSSLAFWLRRQRVRLRSDLALPGATLVLALLTLPVVLRRADEGASPAAALAATGVAAAVSVATMLALLLVSRPAERTRDWFPVTGLPDSAAAGAAIAVLPEGPREAMRAERREALEALVARGLLGPAERERADAAPLGALVELDRRT
;
A
#
# COMPACT_ATOMS: atom_id res chain seq x y z
N MET A 1 11.24 5.42 -20.53
CA MET A 1 11.69 6.70 -19.93
C MET A 1 12.64 6.37 -18.81
N SER A 2 13.92 6.70 -18.95
CA SER A 2 14.89 6.60 -17.85
C SER A 2 14.49 7.61 -16.77
N VAL A 3 14.36 7.12 -15.54
CA VAL A 3 13.99 7.95 -14.40
C VAL A 3 15.29 8.46 -13.81
N ASP A 4 15.52 9.77 -13.83
CA ASP A 4 16.77 10.37 -13.34
C ASP A 4 16.81 10.31 -11.81
N ILE A 5 17.58 9.35 -11.27
CA ILE A 5 17.71 9.12 -9.84
C ILE A 5 18.86 10.00 -9.32
N PRO A 6 18.63 10.88 -8.33
CA PRO A 6 19.71 11.70 -7.77
C PRO A 6 20.82 10.82 -7.18
N ASP A 7 22.04 11.34 -7.16
CA ASP A 7 23.13 10.75 -6.38
C ASP A 7 22.88 10.90 -4.87
N ALA A 8 23.64 10.17 -4.05
CA ALA A 8 23.45 10.13 -2.60
C ALA A 8 23.70 11.48 -1.93
N VAL A 9 24.61 12.29 -2.47
CA VAL A 9 24.92 13.63 -1.94
C VAL A 9 23.79 14.61 -2.22
N THR A 10 23.27 14.62 -3.45
CA THR A 10 22.13 15.44 -3.88
C THR A 10 20.88 15.05 -3.09
N TRP A 11 20.64 13.76 -2.90
CA TRP A 11 19.59 13.27 -2.03
C TRP A 11 19.80 13.75 -0.58
N ALA A 12 20.99 13.59 0.01
CA ALA A 12 21.29 13.98 1.39
C ALA A 12 21.13 15.49 1.63
N ARG A 13 21.38 16.32 0.62
CA ARG A 13 21.14 17.78 0.68
C ARG A 13 19.67 18.17 0.60
N ALA A 14 18.85 17.37 -0.08
CA ALA A 14 17.44 17.66 -0.32
C ALA A 14 16.47 16.89 0.59
N VAL A 15 16.92 15.84 1.29
CA VAL A 15 16.06 14.97 2.09
C VAL A 15 15.40 15.72 3.25
N VAL A 16 14.12 15.50 3.50
CA VAL A 16 13.44 16.05 4.68
C VAL A 16 13.85 15.27 5.94
N PRO A 17 13.94 15.89 7.12
CA PRO A 17 14.40 15.25 8.35
C PRO A 17 13.72 13.90 8.64
N GLU A 18 12.41 13.80 8.41
CA GLU A 18 11.60 12.61 8.68
C GLU A 18 11.88 11.44 7.73
N ARG A 19 12.66 11.66 6.66
CA ARG A 19 13.05 10.63 5.68
C ARG A 19 14.57 10.44 5.60
N ALA A 20 15.33 11.10 6.46
CA ALA A 20 16.77 10.89 6.57
C ALA A 20 16.99 9.52 7.25
N SER A 21 17.04 8.46 6.44
CA SER A 21 17.31 7.09 6.86
C SER A 21 18.63 6.64 6.25
N LEU A 22 19.45 5.95 7.06
CA LEU A 22 20.71 5.38 6.58
C LEU A 22 20.47 4.28 5.53
N ALA A 23 19.33 3.59 5.59
CA ALA A 23 18.91 2.62 4.60
C ALA A 23 18.60 3.27 3.23
N ASP A 24 17.95 4.44 3.23
CA ASP A 24 17.64 5.17 1.99
C ASP A 24 18.91 5.81 1.40
N LEU A 25 19.86 6.27 2.23
CA LEU A 25 21.19 6.73 1.79
C LEU A 25 21.92 5.61 1.04
N GLU A 26 21.98 4.42 1.63
CA GLU A 26 22.69 3.28 1.05
C GLU A 26 22.10 2.84 -0.29
N ALA A 27 20.78 2.94 -0.45
CA ALA A 27 20.13 2.68 -1.72
C ALA A 27 20.55 3.69 -2.82
N HIS A 28 20.77 4.97 -2.48
CA HIS A 28 21.27 5.97 -3.44
C HIS A 28 22.74 5.74 -3.80
N VAL A 29 23.57 5.32 -2.84
CA VAL A 29 24.98 4.95 -3.09
C VAL A 29 25.04 3.74 -4.03
N LEU A 30 24.19 2.74 -3.82
CA LEU A 30 24.14 1.51 -4.61
C LEU A 30 23.25 1.61 -5.85
N ARG A 31 22.84 2.81 -6.28
CA ARG A 31 21.88 3.03 -7.39
C ARG A 31 22.26 2.37 -8.71
N HIS A 32 23.54 2.11 -8.94
CA HIS A 32 24.06 1.51 -10.16
C HIS A 32 24.20 -0.02 -10.08
N ASP A 33 24.09 -0.62 -8.88
CA ASP A 33 24.20 -2.06 -8.67
C ASP A 33 22.86 -2.70 -8.30
N HIS A 34 22.24 -3.33 -9.30
CA HIS A 34 20.93 -3.98 -9.14
C HIS A 34 20.99 -5.23 -8.25
N ALA A 35 22.13 -5.91 -8.15
CA ALA A 35 22.27 -7.12 -7.33
C ALA A 35 22.36 -6.73 -5.86
N ALA A 36 23.18 -5.73 -5.53
CA ALA A 36 23.31 -5.19 -4.19
C ALA A 36 21.98 -4.58 -3.68
N LEU A 37 21.28 -3.81 -4.53
CA LEU A 37 19.95 -3.28 -4.18
C LEU A 37 18.93 -4.38 -3.89
N ARG A 38 18.89 -5.43 -4.71
CA ARG A 38 17.98 -6.57 -4.51
C ARG A 38 18.28 -7.29 -3.21
N ALA A 39 19.55 -7.49 -2.87
CA ALA A 39 19.96 -8.08 -1.60
C ALA A 39 19.55 -7.22 -0.39
N LEU A 40 19.58 -5.89 -0.51
CA LEU A 40 19.00 -4.98 0.47
C LEU A 40 17.46 -4.98 0.50
N GLY A 41 16.81 -5.85 -0.27
CA GLY A 41 15.35 -5.87 -0.37
C GLY A 41 14.80 -4.58 -0.96
N ARG A 42 15.56 -3.90 -1.82
CA ARG A 42 15.17 -2.67 -2.52
C ARG A 42 15.22 -2.91 -4.03
N ARG A 43 14.52 -2.07 -4.79
CA ARG A 43 14.54 -2.12 -6.26
C ARG A 43 14.45 -0.71 -6.79
N ARG A 44 15.17 -0.39 -7.87
CA ARG A 44 14.94 0.86 -8.58
C ARG A 44 13.53 0.93 -9.17
N VAL A 45 12.92 2.10 -9.11
CA VAL A 45 11.58 2.35 -9.65
C VAL A 45 11.47 2.09 -11.16
N ASP A 46 12.57 2.23 -11.90
CA ASP A 46 12.65 2.07 -13.35
C ASP A 46 13.14 0.69 -13.81
N ASP A 47 13.58 -0.19 -12.90
CA ASP A 47 13.96 -1.55 -13.25
C ASP A 47 12.69 -2.30 -13.71
N PRO A 48 12.59 -2.81 -14.95
CA PRO A 48 11.41 -3.54 -15.43
C PRO A 48 11.34 -5.00 -14.93
N GLY A 49 12.45 -5.59 -14.49
CA GLY A 49 12.58 -7.05 -14.23
C GLY A 49 12.13 -7.54 -12.86
N GLY A 50 12.09 -6.67 -11.84
CA GLY A 50 11.81 -7.05 -10.45
C GLY A 50 10.35 -7.17 -10.03
N ARG A 51 9.40 -7.53 -10.91
CA ARG A 51 8.06 -7.92 -10.44
C ARG A 51 8.23 -9.14 -9.55
N ARG A 52 8.22 -8.95 -8.23
CA ARG A 52 8.12 -10.02 -7.22
C ARG A 52 7.09 -11.02 -7.74
N HIS A 53 7.56 -12.18 -8.20
CA HIS A 53 6.72 -13.35 -8.19
C HIS A 53 6.51 -13.65 -6.70
N PRO A 54 5.26 -13.66 -6.21
CA PRO A 54 5.01 -14.18 -4.88
C PRO A 54 5.70 -15.54 -4.77
N VAL A 55 6.40 -15.79 -3.67
CA VAL A 55 7.08 -17.08 -3.41
C VAL A 55 6.04 -18.22 -3.23
N GLY A 56 4.74 -17.92 -3.27
CA GLY A 56 3.69 -18.91 -3.48
C GLY A 56 3.62 -19.31 -4.94
N GLY A 57 3.78 -20.61 -5.24
CA GLY A 57 3.69 -21.15 -6.59
C GLY A 57 2.48 -20.63 -7.37
N ARG A 58 2.49 -20.77 -8.71
CA ARG A 58 1.47 -20.18 -9.62
C ARG A 58 0.03 -20.32 -9.12
N VAL A 59 -0.29 -21.43 -8.45
CA VAL A 59 -1.58 -21.70 -7.79
C VAL A 59 -1.89 -20.71 -6.66
N GLY A 60 -0.97 -20.46 -5.74
CA GLY A 60 -1.17 -19.52 -4.62
C GLY A 60 -1.34 -18.08 -5.09
N THR A 61 -0.59 -17.68 -6.13
CA THR A 61 -0.78 -16.36 -6.75
C THR A 61 -2.15 -16.25 -7.42
N ALA A 62 -2.57 -17.27 -8.18
CA ALA A 62 -3.88 -17.30 -8.82
C ALA A 62 -5.01 -17.25 -7.79
N LEU A 63 -4.94 -18.03 -6.71
CA LEU A 63 -5.92 -18.01 -5.63
C LEU A 63 -6.01 -16.64 -4.96
N LEU A 64 -4.88 -15.97 -4.74
CA LEU A 64 -4.86 -14.64 -4.13
C LEU A 64 -5.47 -13.59 -5.08
N VAL A 65 -5.18 -13.69 -6.38
CA VAL A 65 -5.81 -12.83 -7.40
C VAL A 65 -7.32 -13.05 -7.43
N ILE A 66 -7.78 -14.31 -7.45
CA ILE A 66 -9.21 -14.65 -7.44
C ILE A 66 -9.87 -14.12 -6.17
N ALA A 67 -9.28 -14.36 -5.00
CA ALA A 67 -9.78 -13.84 -3.73
C ALA A 67 -9.85 -12.30 -3.72
N SER A 68 -8.86 -11.63 -4.31
CA SER A 68 -8.86 -10.16 -4.43
C SER A 68 -9.96 -9.65 -5.34
N LEU A 69 -10.17 -10.32 -6.48
CA LEU A 69 -11.24 -10.00 -7.42
C LEU A 69 -12.61 -10.24 -6.80
N LEU A 70 -12.79 -11.37 -6.09
CA LEU A 70 -14.01 -11.68 -5.35
C LEU A 70 -14.30 -10.64 -4.27
N ALA A 71 -13.29 -10.26 -3.47
CA ALA A 71 -13.46 -9.24 -2.45
C ALA A 71 -13.84 -7.87 -3.05
N LEU A 72 -13.28 -7.52 -4.21
CA LEU A 72 -13.58 -6.27 -4.91
C LEU A 72 -14.99 -6.28 -5.54
N ALA A 73 -15.41 -7.42 -6.10
CA ALA A 73 -16.72 -7.58 -6.73
C ALA A 73 -17.85 -7.75 -5.70
N ALA A 74 -17.57 -8.30 -4.51
CA ALA A 74 -18.56 -8.62 -3.49
C ALA A 74 -19.50 -7.45 -3.14
N PRO A 75 -19.03 -6.24 -2.75
CA PRO A 75 -19.94 -5.16 -2.41
C PRO A 75 -20.76 -4.66 -3.62
N VAL A 76 -20.24 -4.78 -4.84
CA VAL A 76 -20.97 -4.45 -6.07
C VAL A 76 -22.08 -5.45 -6.32
N VAL A 77 -21.81 -6.75 -6.17
CA VAL A 77 -22.81 -7.82 -6.29
C VAL A 77 -23.88 -7.68 -5.21
N GLY A 78 -23.49 -7.46 -3.95
CA GLY A 78 -24.42 -7.25 -2.83
C GLY A 78 -25.35 -6.06 -3.07
N PHE A 79 -24.82 -4.95 -3.58
CA PHE A 79 -25.63 -3.80 -3.98
C PHE A 79 -26.56 -4.13 -5.17
N ALA A 80 -26.03 -4.75 -6.23
CA ALA A 80 -26.78 -5.06 -7.44
C ALA A 80 -27.98 -5.99 -7.17
N VAL A 81 -27.81 -7.00 -6.30
CA VAL A 81 -28.88 -7.95 -5.95
C VAL A 81 -30.09 -7.27 -5.32
N VAL A 82 -29.88 -6.19 -4.57
CA VAL A 82 -30.96 -5.46 -3.91
C VAL A 82 -31.55 -4.37 -4.82
N VAL A 83 -30.77 -3.87 -5.77
CA VAL A 83 -31.11 -2.77 -6.67
C VAL A 83 -31.75 -3.24 -7.98
N ALA A 84 -31.57 -4.51 -8.37
CA ALA A 84 -32.11 -5.08 -9.61
C ALA A 84 -33.64 -4.91 -9.76
N ASP A 85 -34.34 -4.61 -8.67
CA ASP A 85 -35.76 -4.23 -8.62
C ASP A 85 -36.12 -2.90 -9.34
N GLY A 86 -35.19 -2.28 -10.08
CA GLY A 86 -35.48 -1.08 -10.90
C GLY A 86 -35.91 0.16 -10.08
N SER A 87 -35.78 0.12 -8.76
CA SER A 87 -36.30 1.12 -7.83
C SER A 87 -35.42 2.38 -7.70
N ILE A 88 -34.29 2.43 -8.39
CA ILE A 88 -33.50 3.67 -8.54
C ILE A 88 -34.17 4.53 -9.61
N VAL A 89 -35.06 5.42 -9.17
CA VAL A 89 -35.57 6.51 -9.99
C VAL A 89 -34.45 7.54 -10.16
N VAL A 90 -33.77 7.52 -11.30
CA VAL A 90 -32.76 8.54 -11.65
C VAL A 90 -33.48 9.76 -12.24
N GLY A 91 -33.75 10.75 -11.39
CA GLY A 91 -34.28 12.06 -11.77
C GLY A 91 -35.80 12.13 -11.99
N ASN A 92 -36.31 13.35 -12.17
CA ASN A 92 -37.74 13.67 -12.34
C ASN A 92 -38.37 13.12 -13.63
N GLY A 93 -37.66 12.30 -14.41
CA GLY A 93 -38.04 11.85 -15.76
C GLY A 93 -38.51 10.40 -15.88
N GLY A 94 -38.57 9.63 -14.79
CA GLY A 94 -39.29 8.35 -14.76
C GLY A 94 -38.70 7.18 -15.56
N ALA A 95 -37.48 7.27 -16.08
CA ALA A 95 -36.84 6.14 -16.76
C ALA A 95 -36.45 5.07 -15.72
N ARG A 96 -37.27 4.00 -15.63
CA ARG A 96 -36.94 2.78 -14.89
C ARG A 96 -36.02 1.93 -15.76
N ILE A 97 -34.87 1.53 -15.20
CA ILE A 97 -33.99 0.54 -15.84
C ILE A 97 -34.54 -0.82 -15.43
N ASP A 98 -35.20 -1.50 -16.37
CA ASP A 98 -35.84 -2.80 -16.15
C ASP A 98 -34.76 -3.89 -16.26
N VAL A 99 -34.17 -4.26 -15.12
CA VAL A 99 -33.10 -5.26 -15.03
C VAL A 99 -33.66 -6.53 -14.40
N SER A 100 -34.44 -7.29 -15.16
CA SER A 100 -34.99 -8.61 -14.79
C SER A 100 -35.88 -8.67 -13.54
N GLU A 101 -36.55 -9.80 -13.33
CA GLU A 101 -37.44 -10.02 -12.20
C GLU A 101 -36.68 -9.89 -10.86
N PRO A 102 -37.16 -9.09 -9.89
CA PRO A 102 -36.44 -8.86 -8.64
C PRO A 102 -36.28 -10.15 -7.85
N LEU A 103 -35.09 -10.39 -7.30
CA LEU A 103 -34.88 -11.46 -6.34
C LEU A 103 -35.73 -11.20 -5.10
N ASP A 104 -36.39 -12.25 -4.60
CA ASP A 104 -37.10 -12.24 -3.31
C ASP A 104 -36.18 -11.83 -2.16
N ALA A 105 -36.68 -11.00 -1.23
CA ALA A 105 -35.94 -10.52 -0.06
C ALA A 105 -35.37 -11.67 0.78
N ALA A 106 -36.06 -12.81 0.85
CA ALA A 106 -35.60 -14.00 1.55
C ALA A 106 -34.26 -14.55 1.00
N VAL A 107 -34.01 -14.34 -0.30
CA VAL A 107 -32.76 -14.74 -0.98
C VAL A 107 -31.76 -13.58 -1.04
N ALA A 108 -32.25 -12.37 -1.28
CA ALA A 108 -31.42 -11.18 -1.42
C ALA A 108 -30.67 -10.82 -0.12
N PHE A 109 -31.34 -10.82 1.04
CA PHE A 109 -30.72 -10.40 2.30
C PHE A 109 -29.52 -11.26 2.74
N PRO A 110 -29.55 -12.61 2.67
CA PRO A 110 -28.37 -13.42 2.93
C PRO A 110 -27.20 -13.11 1.99
N ILE A 111 -27.47 -12.87 0.70
CA ILE A 111 -26.42 -12.53 -0.27
C ILE A 111 -25.77 -11.19 0.08
N VAL A 112 -26.58 -10.18 0.42
CA VAL A 112 -26.10 -8.87 0.88
C VAL A 112 -25.22 -9.02 2.11
N ALA A 113 -25.68 -9.79 3.10
CA ALA A 113 -24.96 -10.01 4.34
C ALA A 113 -23.59 -10.65 4.08
N ALA A 114 -23.54 -11.69 3.25
CA ALA A 114 -22.28 -12.35 2.87
C ALA A 114 -21.36 -11.41 2.10
N CYS A 115 -21.88 -10.69 1.11
CA CYS A 115 -21.12 -9.77 0.26
C CYS A 115 -20.48 -8.64 1.07
N PHE A 116 -21.25 -7.97 1.94
CA PHE A 116 -20.72 -6.90 2.78
C PHE A 116 -19.83 -7.44 3.90
N GLY A 117 -20.07 -8.65 4.41
CA GLY A 117 -19.17 -9.33 5.33
C GLY A 117 -17.77 -9.52 4.71
N VAL A 118 -17.69 -9.99 3.47
CA VAL A 118 -16.42 -10.10 2.73
C VAL A 118 -15.82 -8.72 2.44
N ALA A 119 -16.66 -7.73 2.10
CA ALA A 119 -16.20 -6.38 1.77
C ALA A 119 -15.45 -5.70 2.92
N VAL A 120 -15.69 -6.07 4.19
CA VAL A 120 -14.92 -5.59 5.36
C VAL A 120 -13.41 -5.87 5.21
N ALA A 121 -13.02 -6.92 4.49
CA ALA A 121 -11.61 -7.21 4.25
C ALA A 121 -10.90 -6.12 3.44
N LEU A 122 -11.62 -5.36 2.59
CA LEU A 122 -11.05 -4.29 1.78
C LEU A 122 -10.50 -3.12 2.62
N PRO A 123 -11.29 -2.42 3.48
CA PRO A 123 -10.76 -1.36 4.35
C PRO A 123 -9.68 -1.88 5.29
N LEU A 124 -9.84 -3.09 5.86
CA LEU A 124 -8.82 -3.69 6.73
C LEU A 124 -7.50 -3.96 5.98
N SER A 125 -7.57 -4.42 4.73
CA SER A 125 -6.37 -4.62 3.91
C SER A 125 -5.65 -3.30 3.63
N SER A 126 -6.39 -2.21 3.36
CA SER A 126 -5.82 -0.86 3.19
C SER A 126 -5.11 -0.42 4.47
N LEU A 127 -5.75 -0.59 5.63
CA LEU A 127 -5.16 -0.29 6.93
C LEU A 127 -3.90 -1.12 7.20
N ALA A 128 -3.94 -2.41 6.93
CA ALA A 128 -2.79 -3.30 7.11
C ALA A 128 -1.62 -2.95 6.18
N PHE A 129 -1.90 -2.58 4.93
CA PHE A 129 -0.87 -2.08 4.01
C PHE A 129 -0.27 -0.76 4.47
N TRP A 130 -1.11 0.14 4.99
CA TRP A 130 -0.65 1.38 5.59
C TRP A 130 0.26 1.12 6.80
N LEU A 131 -0.16 0.28 7.75
CA LEU A 131 0.65 -0.09 8.93
C LEU A 131 2.02 -0.68 8.53
N ARG A 132 2.07 -1.44 7.43
CA ARG A 132 3.33 -2.01 6.91
C ARG A 132 4.22 -0.99 6.21
N ARG A 133 3.63 0.01 5.55
CA ARG A 133 4.38 0.98 4.74
C ARG A 133 4.72 2.26 5.49
N GLN A 134 4.01 2.56 6.59
CA GLN A 134 4.11 3.82 7.35
C GLN A 134 4.02 5.07 6.46
N ARG A 135 3.40 4.95 5.27
CA ARG A 135 3.30 5.97 4.24
C ARG A 135 1.91 5.92 3.64
N VAL A 136 1.29 7.08 3.48
CA VAL A 136 -0.11 7.21 3.05
C VAL A 136 -0.13 7.72 1.63
N ARG A 137 -0.63 6.90 0.71
CA ARG A 137 -1.00 7.35 -0.63
C ARG A 137 -2.48 7.69 -0.60
N LEU A 138 -2.78 8.90 -0.13
CA LEU A 138 -4.13 9.36 0.21
C LEU A 138 -5.20 8.95 -0.83
N ARG A 139 -4.89 9.09 -2.13
CA ARG A 139 -5.83 8.72 -3.21
C ARG A 139 -6.04 7.21 -3.36
N SER A 140 -4.99 6.39 -3.28
CA SER A 140 -5.13 4.93 -3.45
C SER A 140 -5.62 4.24 -2.20
N ASP A 141 -5.18 4.71 -1.03
CA ASP A 141 -5.43 4.05 0.24
C ASP A 141 -6.85 4.37 0.75
N LEU A 142 -7.42 5.52 0.36
CA LEU A 142 -8.82 5.86 0.63
C LEU A 142 -9.80 5.30 -0.41
N ALA A 143 -9.34 4.84 -1.58
CA ALA A 143 -10.25 4.37 -2.63
C ALA A 143 -11.07 3.15 -2.20
N LEU A 144 -10.42 2.16 -1.58
CA LEU A 144 -11.09 0.94 -1.09
C LEU A 144 -12.09 1.20 0.04
N PRO A 145 -11.71 1.85 1.16
CA PRO A 145 -12.68 2.16 2.21
C PRO A 145 -13.75 3.14 1.72
N GLY A 146 -13.40 4.12 0.89
CA GLY A 146 -14.37 5.08 0.32
C GLY A 146 -15.42 4.40 -0.57
N ALA A 147 -15.00 3.54 -1.49
CA ALA A 147 -15.93 2.80 -2.35
C ALA A 147 -16.83 1.85 -1.54
N THR A 148 -16.26 1.15 -0.56
CA THR A 148 -17.03 0.25 0.34
C THR A 148 -18.05 1.04 1.15
N LEU A 149 -17.68 2.20 1.68
CA LEU A 149 -18.57 3.09 2.41
C LEU A 149 -19.73 3.58 1.55
N VAL A 150 -19.44 4.07 0.34
CA VAL A 150 -20.47 4.55 -0.60
C VAL A 150 -21.46 3.44 -0.91
N LEU A 151 -20.98 2.24 -1.26
CA LEU A 151 -21.86 1.10 -1.55
C LEU A 151 -22.69 0.69 -0.33
N ALA A 152 -22.10 0.67 0.86
CA ALA A 152 -22.83 0.35 2.09
C ALA A 152 -23.95 1.36 2.39
N LEU A 153 -23.65 2.66 2.25
CA LEU A 153 -24.61 3.75 2.45
C LEU A 153 -25.73 3.75 1.42
N LEU A 154 -25.43 3.40 0.16
CA LEU A 154 -26.45 3.25 -0.88
C LEU A 154 -27.31 1.99 -0.68
N THR A 155 -26.76 0.93 -0.09
CA THR A 155 -27.48 -0.34 0.14
C THR A 155 -28.45 -0.24 1.32
N LEU A 156 -28.07 0.43 2.41
CA LEU A 156 -28.89 0.58 3.63
C LEU A 156 -30.34 1.02 3.39
N PRO A 157 -30.63 2.12 2.67
CA PRO A 157 -32.01 2.55 2.45
C PRO A 157 -32.81 1.55 1.61
N VAL A 158 -32.17 0.81 0.71
CA VAL A 158 -32.87 -0.18 -0.12
C VAL A 158 -33.22 -1.41 0.70
N VAL A 159 -32.30 -1.90 1.55
CA VAL A 159 -32.60 -3.00 2.50
C VAL A 159 -33.73 -2.61 3.45
N LEU A 160 -33.74 -1.37 3.96
CA LEU A 160 -34.83 -0.88 4.81
C LEU A 160 -36.18 -0.82 4.09
N ARG A 161 -36.21 -0.37 2.82
CA ARG A 161 -37.45 -0.35 2.03
C ARG A 161 -38.01 -1.75 1.77
N ARG A 162 -37.14 -2.74 1.59
CA ARG A 162 -37.52 -4.13 1.32
C ARG A 162 -37.80 -4.95 2.59
N ALA A 163 -37.65 -4.35 3.78
CA ALA A 163 -37.88 -5.03 5.05
C ALA A 163 -39.34 -5.50 5.24
N ASP A 164 -40.28 -4.83 4.56
CA ASP A 164 -41.71 -5.13 4.65
C ASP A 164 -42.13 -6.37 3.82
N GLU A 165 -41.21 -6.97 3.05
CA GLU A 165 -41.45 -8.16 2.20
C GLU A 165 -41.52 -9.48 2.99
N GLY A 166 -41.55 -9.43 4.33
CA GLY A 166 -41.72 -10.60 5.19
C GLY A 166 -40.45 -11.39 5.50
N ALA A 167 -39.29 -10.98 4.97
CA ALA A 167 -37.98 -11.50 5.34
C ALA A 167 -37.27 -10.59 6.36
N SER A 168 -36.51 -11.17 7.29
CA SER A 168 -35.78 -10.38 8.30
C SER A 168 -34.54 -9.70 7.68
N PRO A 169 -34.43 -8.35 7.69
CA PRO A 169 -33.29 -7.64 7.15
C PRO A 169 -32.09 -7.57 8.11
N ALA A 170 -32.20 -8.12 9.33
CA ALA A 170 -31.26 -7.87 10.42
C ALA A 170 -29.80 -8.21 10.06
N ALA A 171 -29.56 -9.35 9.42
CA ALA A 171 -28.21 -9.76 9.00
C ALA A 171 -27.63 -8.83 7.91
N ALA A 172 -28.45 -8.42 6.94
CA ALA A 172 -28.05 -7.52 5.87
C ALA A 172 -27.73 -6.11 6.41
N LEU A 173 -28.57 -5.59 7.33
CA LEU A 173 -28.34 -4.31 8.01
C LEU A 173 -27.10 -4.35 8.90
N ALA A 174 -26.90 -5.44 9.66
CA ALA A 174 -25.71 -5.60 10.49
C ALA A 174 -24.43 -5.63 9.64
N ALA A 175 -24.40 -6.43 8.57
CA ALA A 175 -23.22 -6.54 7.70
C ALA A 175 -22.91 -5.22 6.97
N THR A 176 -23.91 -4.56 6.39
CA THR A 176 -23.75 -3.25 5.73
C THR A 176 -23.33 -2.16 6.73
N GLY A 177 -23.93 -2.14 7.92
CA GLY A 177 -23.57 -1.22 9.00
C GLY A 177 -22.13 -1.42 9.49
N VAL A 178 -21.71 -2.66 9.70
CA VAL A 178 -20.33 -3.00 10.07
C VAL A 178 -19.35 -2.57 8.97
N ALA A 179 -19.65 -2.87 7.70
CA ALA A 179 -18.81 -2.47 6.57
C ALA A 179 -18.67 -0.94 6.48
N ALA A 180 -19.75 -0.19 6.68
CA ALA A 180 -19.72 1.27 6.76
C ALA A 180 -18.87 1.76 7.94
N ALA A 181 -19.10 1.23 9.15
CA ALA A 181 -18.37 1.62 10.36
C ALA A 181 -16.86 1.35 10.25
N VAL A 182 -16.46 0.17 9.77
CA VAL A 182 -15.04 -0.18 9.55
C VAL A 182 -14.41 0.70 8.48
N SER A 183 -15.15 1.03 7.41
CA SER A 183 -14.66 1.94 6.37
C SER A 183 -14.42 3.35 6.91
N VAL A 184 -15.37 3.89 7.69
CA VAL A 184 -15.21 5.20 8.35
C VAL A 184 -14.04 5.17 9.33
N ALA A 185 -13.94 4.17 10.19
CA ALA A 185 -12.85 4.03 11.15
C ALA A 185 -11.48 3.95 10.44
N THR A 186 -11.40 3.20 9.35
CA THR A 186 -10.19 3.10 8.52
C THR A 186 -9.85 4.44 7.89
N MET A 187 -10.81 5.14 7.30
CA MET A 187 -10.58 6.47 6.71
C MET A 187 -10.13 7.47 7.77
N LEU A 188 -10.75 7.49 8.96
CA LEU A 188 -10.34 8.35 10.06
C LEU A 188 -8.92 8.02 10.53
N ALA A 189 -8.57 6.74 10.70
CA ALA A 189 -7.20 6.34 11.02
C ALA A 189 -6.21 6.82 9.94
N LEU A 190 -6.56 6.63 8.66
CA LEU A 190 -5.78 7.08 7.51
C LEU A 190 -5.80 8.59 7.26
N LEU A 191 -6.60 9.38 7.97
CA LEU A 191 -6.62 10.85 7.83
C LEU A 191 -6.01 11.53 9.06
N LEU A 192 -6.24 10.98 10.25
CA LEU A 192 -5.80 11.55 11.53
C LEU A 192 -4.36 11.18 11.88
N VAL A 193 -3.92 9.97 11.55
CA VAL A 193 -2.55 9.49 11.84
C VAL A 193 -1.60 9.80 10.69
N SER A 194 -2.15 10.23 9.57
CA SER A 194 -1.43 10.43 8.32
C SER A 194 -0.88 11.82 8.20
N ARG A 195 0.42 11.98 8.44
CA ARG A 195 1.13 13.14 7.90
C ARG A 195 1.09 13.04 6.37
N PRO A 196 0.75 14.12 5.64
CA PRO A 196 0.74 14.09 4.18
C PRO A 196 2.12 13.63 3.74
N ALA A 197 2.18 12.51 3.00
CA ALA A 197 3.41 12.10 2.37
C ALA A 197 3.75 13.18 1.35
N GLU A 198 4.59 14.15 1.73
CA GLU A 198 5.16 15.08 0.79
C GLU A 198 5.73 14.28 -0.39
N ARG A 199 5.51 14.83 -1.58
CA ARG A 199 5.62 14.19 -2.89
C ARG A 199 7.06 13.83 -3.27
N THR A 200 7.93 13.48 -2.33
CA THR A 200 9.24 12.93 -2.61
C THR A 200 9.08 11.51 -3.17
N ARG A 201 9.48 11.36 -4.43
CA ARG A 201 9.42 10.13 -5.21
C ARG A 201 10.21 9.03 -4.49
N ASP A 202 9.60 7.87 -4.33
CA ASP A 202 10.29 6.69 -3.79
C ASP A 202 11.07 6.02 -4.92
N TRP A 203 12.35 6.40 -5.05
CA TRP A 203 13.24 5.88 -6.09
C TRP A 203 13.60 4.40 -5.89
N PHE A 204 13.54 3.94 -4.63
CA PHE A 204 13.94 2.60 -4.21
C PHE A 204 12.87 1.93 -3.32
N PRO A 205 11.70 1.56 -3.88
CA PRO A 205 10.67 0.84 -3.14
C PRO A 205 11.21 -0.43 -2.47
N VAL A 206 10.70 -0.70 -1.26
CA VAL A 206 11.01 -1.92 -0.50
C VAL A 206 10.35 -3.14 -1.15
N THR A 207 11.19 -4.07 -1.60
CA THR A 207 10.85 -5.33 -2.25
C THR A 207 11.44 -6.56 -1.56
N GLY A 208 11.91 -6.47 -0.32
CA GLY A 208 12.40 -7.65 0.41
C GLY A 208 12.59 -7.40 1.89
N LEU A 209 12.86 -8.48 2.62
CA LEU A 209 13.69 -8.34 3.80
C LEU A 209 15.13 -8.15 3.29
N PRO A 210 15.88 -7.17 3.82
CA PRO A 210 17.29 -7.02 3.49
C PRO A 210 18.10 -8.18 4.06
N ASP A 211 19.09 -8.58 3.29
CA ASP A 211 20.14 -9.53 3.64
C ASP A 211 21.48 -8.83 3.41
N SER A 212 22.06 -8.30 4.49
CA SER A 212 23.30 -7.54 4.44
C SER A 212 24.50 -8.41 4.06
N ALA A 213 24.45 -9.72 4.36
CA ALA A 213 25.50 -10.66 3.96
C ALA A 213 25.47 -10.86 2.43
N ALA A 214 24.27 -11.05 1.86
CA ALA A 214 24.11 -11.12 0.41
C ALA A 214 24.48 -9.80 -0.29
N ALA A 215 24.15 -8.65 0.32
CA ALA A 215 24.52 -7.33 -0.21
C ALA A 215 26.04 -7.15 -0.20
N GLY A 216 26.69 -7.47 0.91
CA GLY A 216 28.15 -7.44 1.03
C GLY A 216 28.84 -8.37 0.02
N ALA A 217 28.30 -9.57 -0.20
CA ALA A 217 28.82 -10.51 -1.20
C ALA A 217 28.69 -9.97 -2.63
N ALA A 218 27.54 -9.37 -2.98
CA ALA A 218 27.35 -8.75 -4.29
C ALA A 218 28.35 -7.60 -4.52
N ILE A 219 28.55 -6.76 -3.50
CA ILE A 219 29.48 -5.63 -3.54
C ILE A 219 30.93 -6.12 -3.60
N ALA A 220 31.28 -7.21 -2.92
CA ALA A 220 32.65 -7.73 -2.88
C ALA A 220 33.19 -8.14 -4.26
N VAL A 221 32.31 -8.53 -5.19
CA VAL A 221 32.66 -8.92 -6.56
C VAL A 221 32.92 -7.70 -7.46
N LEU A 222 32.53 -6.50 -7.03
CA LEU A 222 32.78 -5.29 -7.81
C LEU A 222 34.28 -4.95 -7.89
N PRO A 223 34.74 -4.35 -9.01
CA PRO A 223 36.09 -3.84 -9.10
C PRO A 223 36.38 -2.80 -7.99
N GLU A 224 37.65 -2.63 -7.65
CA GLU A 224 38.06 -1.74 -6.55
C GLU A 224 37.64 -0.28 -6.78
N GLY A 225 37.87 0.28 -7.96
CA GLY A 225 37.52 1.68 -8.28
C GLY A 225 36.05 2.04 -8.01
N PRO A 226 35.06 1.31 -8.56
CA PRO A 226 33.65 1.51 -8.23
C PRO A 226 33.32 1.41 -6.74
N ARG A 227 33.93 0.47 -6.01
CA ARG A 227 33.70 0.34 -4.55
C ARG A 227 34.25 1.53 -3.79
N GLU A 228 35.42 2.03 -4.16
CA GLU A 228 35.99 3.24 -3.55
C GLU A 228 35.17 4.49 -3.85
N ALA A 229 34.68 4.62 -5.09
CA ALA A 229 33.77 5.70 -5.48
C ALA A 229 32.47 5.68 -4.66
N MET A 230 31.86 4.50 -4.48
CA MET A 230 30.67 4.33 -3.63
C MET A 230 30.96 4.71 -2.16
N ARG A 231 32.12 4.33 -1.62
CA ARG A 231 32.52 4.72 -0.25
C ARG A 231 32.78 6.22 -0.12
N ALA A 232 33.38 6.85 -1.13
CA ALA A 232 33.58 8.29 -1.16
C ALA A 232 32.24 9.03 -1.21
N GLU A 233 31.34 8.62 -2.10
CA GLU A 233 30.00 9.19 -2.22
C GLU A 233 29.20 9.04 -0.92
N ARG A 234 29.30 7.87 -0.25
CA ARG A 234 28.69 7.63 1.06
C ARG A 234 29.23 8.60 2.11
N ARG A 235 30.56 8.81 2.18
CA ARG A 235 31.18 9.75 3.13
C ARG A 235 30.69 11.17 2.93
N GLU A 236 30.67 11.65 1.69
CA GLU A 236 30.18 12.98 1.36
C GLU A 236 28.68 13.16 1.69
N ALA A 237 27.87 12.12 1.44
CA ALA A 237 26.45 12.14 1.79
C ALA A 237 26.24 12.16 3.32
N LEU A 238 27.01 11.39 4.08
CA LEU A 238 26.98 11.41 5.55
C LEU A 238 27.39 12.79 6.10
N GLU A 239 28.42 13.41 5.53
CA GLU A 239 28.83 14.78 5.88
C GLU A 239 27.73 15.80 5.59
N ALA A 240 27.05 15.67 4.46
CA ALA A 240 25.90 16.52 4.15
C ALA A 240 24.75 16.35 5.16
N LEU A 241 24.49 15.14 5.65
CA LEU A 241 23.49 14.91 6.70
C LEU A 241 23.91 15.52 8.05
N VAL A 242 25.19 15.38 8.44
CA VAL A 242 25.74 16.00 9.66
C VAL A 242 25.65 17.53 9.59
N ALA A 243 26.05 18.13 8.46
CA ALA A 243 25.99 19.58 8.26
C ALA A 243 24.57 20.15 8.37
N ARG A 244 23.56 19.32 8.07
CA ARG A 244 22.14 19.65 8.20
C ARG A 244 21.55 19.34 9.58
N GLY A 245 22.35 18.79 10.50
CA GLY A 245 21.88 18.38 11.83
C GLY A 245 20.95 17.17 11.82
N LEU A 246 20.96 16.37 10.74
CA LEU A 246 20.11 15.18 10.60
C LEU A 246 20.78 13.89 11.11
N LEU A 247 22.08 13.96 11.39
CA LEU A 247 22.88 12.83 11.86
C LEU A 247 23.87 13.31 12.92
N GLY A 248 23.94 12.62 14.05
CA GLY A 248 24.91 12.94 15.10
C GLY A 248 26.36 12.54 14.73
N PRO A 249 27.39 13.17 15.33
CA PRO A 249 28.79 12.81 15.05
C PRO A 249 29.10 11.32 15.32
N ALA A 250 28.59 10.76 16.41
CA ALA A 250 28.77 9.35 16.77
C ALA A 250 28.03 8.38 15.83
N GLU A 251 26.91 8.81 15.26
CA GLU A 251 26.20 8.04 14.23
C GLU A 251 26.94 8.08 12.90
N ARG A 252 27.47 9.24 12.53
CA ARG A 252 28.32 9.40 11.34
C ARG A 252 29.55 8.48 11.41
N GLU A 253 30.24 8.45 12.54
CA GLU A 253 31.41 7.59 12.72
C GLU A 253 31.04 6.10 12.59
N ARG A 254 29.96 5.67 13.24
CA ARG A 254 29.44 4.30 13.12
C ARG A 254 29.04 3.95 11.68
N ALA A 255 28.35 4.86 10.99
CA ALA A 255 27.92 4.67 9.61
C ALA A 255 29.10 4.63 8.62
N ASP A 256 30.12 5.47 8.83
CA ASP A 256 31.31 5.51 7.99
C ASP A 256 32.17 4.23 8.15
N ALA A 257 32.30 3.74 9.38
CA ALA A 257 33.03 2.50 9.68
C ALA A 257 32.30 1.23 9.17
N ALA A 258 30.99 1.30 8.93
CA ALA A 258 30.21 0.14 8.48
C ALA A 258 30.62 -0.29 7.05
N PRO A 259 30.61 -1.60 6.74
CA PRO A 259 30.77 -2.05 5.37
C PRO A 259 29.61 -1.55 4.48
N LEU A 260 29.84 -1.44 3.17
CA LEU A 260 28.75 -1.15 2.23
C LEU A 260 27.73 -2.29 2.26
N GLY A 261 26.45 -1.94 2.31
CA GLY A 261 25.31 -2.85 2.47
C GLY A 261 24.86 -3.07 3.93
N ALA A 262 25.50 -2.44 4.92
CA ALA A 262 25.18 -2.64 6.34
C ALA A 262 24.50 -1.45 7.03
N LEU A 263 24.33 -0.31 6.35
CA LEU A 263 23.63 0.85 6.92
C LEU A 263 22.16 0.54 7.24
N VAL A 264 21.54 -0.34 6.46
CA VAL A 264 20.19 -0.86 6.74
C VAL A 264 20.06 -1.49 8.13
N GLU A 265 21.10 -2.17 8.62
CA GLU A 265 21.08 -2.79 9.94
C GLU A 265 21.29 -1.78 11.06
N LEU A 266 22.13 -0.77 10.81
CA LEU A 266 22.34 0.32 11.76
C LEU A 266 21.06 1.13 11.97
N ASP A 267 20.35 1.43 10.88
CA ASP A 267 19.08 2.16 10.88
C ASP A 267 17.97 1.44 11.69
N ARG A 268 18.05 0.11 11.80
CA ARG A 268 17.08 -0.70 12.58
C ARG A 268 17.35 -0.73 14.07
N ARG A 269 18.57 -0.38 14.49
CA ARG A 269 19.01 -0.45 15.90
C ARG A 269 18.88 0.89 16.63
N THR A 270 18.69 1.97 15.89
CA THR A 270 18.38 3.33 16.36
C THR A 270 16.88 3.55 16.39
#